data_AF-G4HNW3-F1
#
_entry.id   AF-G4HNW3-F1
#
_cell.length_a   1.000
_cell.length_b   1.000
_cell.length_c   1.000
_cell.angle_alpha   90.00
_cell.angle_beta   90.00
_cell.angle_gamma   90.00
#
_symmetry.space_group_name_H-M   'P 1'
#
loop_
_entity.id
_entity.type
_entity.pdbx_description
1 polymer ?
#
loop_
_entity_poly.entity_id
_entity_poly.type
_entity_poly.pdbx_seq_one_letter_code
_entity_poly.pdbx_strand_id
1 'polypeptide(L)'
;MKAVPRVNKDGLYLEDELVDDAFSGVVPFYAEIEPQPPADPGETEQEPAPEDEQPGEAPDPVIAGYIIGVPVTPGLFRPRFDIPAWETYQVELQAAESAYRVAYDEWQAQPEDERGEPPAYVPPKMPTLWIEGLTPEEIKEITRPQPKEPTELELLAEEVEVIRQQTIEQQEAIESSGTELVEVRAANAEQQLTIGTLGTEQIKLDLSTLDLKQQNAVLGAELVKKDIAILDLQSQNQALGQMLAALELKLLANGTGGEPNVQ
;
A
#
# COMPACT_ATOMS: atom_id res chain seq x y z
N MET A 1 17.82 -56.66 4.65
CA MET A 1 18.67 -55.51 4.31
C MET A 1 17.96 -54.27 4.82
N LYS A 2 18.62 -53.47 5.65
CA LYS A 2 18.10 -52.25 6.25
C LYS A 2 18.93 -51.06 5.82
N ALA A 3 18.26 -49.92 5.65
CA ALA A 3 18.93 -48.64 5.48
C ALA A 3 19.43 -48.12 6.83
N VAL A 4 20.71 -47.81 6.90
CA VAL A 4 21.35 -47.21 8.08
C VAL A 4 21.96 -45.85 7.74
N PRO A 5 21.85 -44.86 8.63
CA PRO A 5 22.47 -43.56 8.42
C PRO A 5 23.99 -43.63 8.30
N ARG A 6 24.53 -43.06 7.22
CA ARG A 6 25.92 -42.67 7.08
C ARG A 6 26.06 -41.23 7.56
N VAL A 7 26.95 -40.98 8.52
CA VAL A 7 27.17 -39.66 9.13
C VAL A 7 28.61 -39.20 8.94
N ASN A 8 28.83 -37.89 8.93
CA ASN A 8 30.18 -37.30 8.89
C ASN A 8 30.88 -37.40 10.27
N LYS A 9 32.10 -36.86 10.38
CA LYS A 9 32.87 -36.78 11.64
C LYS A 9 32.16 -36.03 12.77
N ASP A 10 31.23 -35.15 12.44
CA ASP A 10 30.45 -34.37 13.40
C ASP A 10 29.15 -35.07 13.80
N GLY A 11 28.87 -36.24 13.22
CA GLY A 11 27.64 -37.00 13.41
C GLY A 11 26.45 -36.50 12.59
N LEU A 12 26.66 -35.56 11.66
CA LEU A 12 25.60 -35.07 10.78
C LEU A 12 25.30 -36.10 9.68
N TYR A 13 24.02 -36.33 9.46
CA TYR A 13 23.52 -37.20 8.40
C TYR A 13 24.05 -36.80 7.01
N LEU A 14 24.54 -37.79 6.26
CA LEU A 14 24.97 -37.66 4.87
C LEU A 14 24.00 -38.36 3.92
N GLU A 15 23.88 -39.68 4.04
CA GLU A 15 23.06 -40.54 3.18
C GLU A 15 22.73 -41.86 3.88
N ASP A 16 21.86 -42.69 3.29
CA ASP A 16 21.58 -44.03 3.80
C ASP A 16 22.43 -45.08 3.08
N GLU A 17 22.99 -46.01 3.86
CA GLU A 17 23.69 -47.19 3.35
C GLU A 17 22.88 -48.45 3.63
N LEU A 18 22.80 -49.37 2.66
CA LEU A 18 22.08 -50.63 2.83
C LEU A 18 23.00 -51.68 3.46
N VAL A 19 22.67 -52.09 4.68
CA VAL A 19 23.40 -53.12 5.44
C VAL A 19 22.50 -54.30 5.78
N ASP A 20 23.09 -55.37 6.32
CA ASP A 20 22.33 -56.51 6.83
C ASP A 20 21.41 -56.10 7.99
N ASP A 21 20.25 -56.73 8.12
CA ASP A 21 19.28 -56.43 9.18
C ASP A 21 19.88 -56.66 10.58
N ALA A 22 20.84 -57.58 10.69
CA ALA A 22 21.57 -57.88 11.92
C ALA A 22 22.57 -56.80 12.36
N PHE A 23 22.87 -55.80 11.53
CA PHE A 23 23.91 -54.80 11.82
C PHE A 23 23.50 -53.78 12.89
N SER A 24 23.95 -53.89 14.14
CA SER A 24 23.56 -52.98 15.24
C SER A 24 24.71 -52.14 15.81
N GLY A 25 25.78 -51.92 15.04
CA GLY A 25 26.99 -51.24 15.49
C GLY A 25 27.22 -49.86 14.86
N VAL A 26 28.32 -49.23 15.27
CA VAL A 26 28.86 -48.00 14.67
C VAL A 26 30.22 -48.33 14.07
N VAL A 27 30.37 -48.15 12.76
CA VAL A 27 31.60 -48.52 12.04
C VAL A 27 32.17 -47.29 11.32
N PRO A 28 33.46 -46.95 11.50
CA PRO A 28 34.08 -45.87 10.74
C PRO A 28 34.28 -46.28 9.28
N PHE A 29 34.04 -45.34 8.36
CA PHE A 29 34.48 -45.45 6.97
C PHE A 29 35.58 -44.41 6.71
N TYR A 30 36.48 -44.71 5.78
CA TYR A 30 37.67 -43.91 5.52
C TYR A 30 37.53 -43.11 4.22
N ALA A 31 38.25 -41.99 4.14
CA ALA A 31 38.34 -41.22 2.90
C ALA A 31 39.09 -42.05 1.85
N GLU A 32 38.62 -42.01 0.60
CA GLU A 32 39.37 -42.59 -0.52
C GLU A 32 40.69 -41.80 -0.65
N ILE A 33 41.82 -42.48 -0.41
CA ILE A 33 43.15 -41.93 -0.66
C ILE A 33 43.29 -41.89 -2.19
N GLU A 34 43.31 -40.69 -2.78
CA GLU A 34 43.65 -40.55 -4.19
C GLU A 34 45.03 -41.19 -4.42
N PRO A 35 45.14 -42.18 -5.32
CA PRO A 35 46.44 -42.76 -5.63
C PRO A 35 47.32 -41.65 -6.20
N GLN A 36 48.44 -41.37 -5.54
CA GLN A 36 49.46 -40.48 -6.11
C GLN A 36 49.81 -41.00 -7.50
N PRO A 37 49.82 -40.14 -8.54
CA PRO A 37 50.27 -40.57 -9.86
C PRO A 37 51.68 -41.14 -9.69
N PRO A 38 52.02 -42.28 -10.33
CA PRO A 38 53.37 -42.79 -10.29
C PRO A 38 54.30 -41.65 -10.70
N ALA A 39 55.29 -41.36 -9.85
CA ALA A 39 56.36 -40.44 -10.20
C ALA A 39 56.86 -40.86 -11.58
N ASP A 40 56.74 -39.97 -12.56
CA ASP A 40 57.29 -40.17 -13.89
C ASP A 40 58.81 -40.20 -13.76
N PRO A 41 59.49 -41.20 -14.36
CA PRO A 41 60.82 -40.90 -14.83
C PRO A 41 61.01 -41.53 -16.21
N GLY A 42 60.77 -40.75 -17.25
CA GLY A 42 61.61 -40.78 -18.43
C GLY A 42 63.06 -40.39 -18.11
N GLU A 43 63.76 -41.12 -17.23
CA GLU A 43 65.22 -41.11 -17.09
C GLU A 43 65.69 -42.56 -16.86
N THR A 44 65.93 -43.25 -17.97
CA THR A 44 66.78 -44.44 -18.00
C THR A 44 68.21 -43.92 -18.05
N GLU A 45 68.92 -43.89 -16.92
CA GLU A 45 70.38 -43.98 -16.87
C GLU A 45 70.85 -44.39 -15.47
N GLN A 46 71.82 -45.29 -15.44
CA GLN A 46 72.22 -46.16 -14.33
C GLN A 46 73.03 -45.44 -13.24
N GLU A 47 72.79 -45.75 -11.96
CA GLU A 47 73.84 -45.92 -10.92
C GLU A 47 73.35 -46.93 -9.86
N PRO A 48 74.19 -47.87 -9.36
CA PRO A 48 73.79 -48.77 -8.28
C PRO A 48 74.04 -48.09 -6.93
N ALA A 49 73.00 -47.90 -6.14
CA ALA A 49 73.06 -47.36 -4.77
C ALA A 49 72.19 -48.22 -3.83
N PRO A 50 72.45 -48.19 -2.51
CA PRO A 50 72.62 -49.38 -1.67
C PRO A 50 71.30 -50.00 -1.16
N GLU A 51 71.40 -51.27 -0.77
CA GLU A 51 70.38 -52.04 -0.05
C GLU A 51 70.07 -51.39 1.32
N ASP A 52 69.19 -50.39 1.37
CA ASP A 52 68.55 -49.91 2.62
C ASP A 52 67.35 -48.98 2.26
N GLU A 53 66.31 -49.53 1.63
CA GLU A 53 65.01 -48.85 1.56
C GLU A 53 63.98 -49.65 2.36
N GLN A 54 63.73 -49.19 3.60
CA GLN A 54 62.51 -49.54 4.32
C GLN A 54 61.30 -49.16 3.45
N PRO A 55 60.26 -50.00 3.35
CA PRO A 55 59.07 -49.65 2.59
C PRO A 55 58.47 -48.37 3.16
N GLY A 56 58.34 -47.35 2.30
CA GLY A 56 57.73 -46.06 2.65
C GLY A 56 56.37 -46.27 3.32
N GLU A 57 56.23 -45.69 4.50
CA GLU A 57 55.03 -45.75 5.34
C GLU A 57 53.84 -45.19 4.56
N ALA A 58 52.86 -46.04 4.23
CA ALA A 58 51.62 -45.58 3.61
C ALA A 58 50.94 -44.58 4.57
N PRO A 59 50.37 -43.46 4.06
CA PRO A 59 49.72 -42.48 4.93
C PRO A 59 48.57 -43.14 5.69
N ASP A 60 48.49 -42.85 7.00
CA ASP A 60 47.45 -43.38 7.86
C ASP A 60 46.05 -43.06 7.29
N PRO A 61 45.13 -44.05 7.22
CA PRO A 61 43.81 -43.85 6.64
C PRO A 61 43.00 -42.85 7.48
N VAL A 62 42.61 -41.75 6.85
CA VAL A 62 41.80 -40.71 7.49
C VAL A 62 40.34 -41.17 7.53
N ILE A 63 39.78 -41.34 8.73
CA ILE A 63 38.34 -41.61 8.90
C ILE A 63 37.57 -40.47 8.20
N ALA A 64 36.58 -40.77 7.37
CA ALA A 64 35.71 -39.80 6.72
C ALA A 64 34.36 -39.65 7.45
N GLY A 65 33.92 -40.67 8.17
CA GLY A 65 32.69 -40.65 8.97
C GLY A 65 32.34 -42.02 9.52
N TYR A 66 31.07 -42.22 9.88
CA TYR A 66 30.58 -43.44 10.51
C TYR A 66 29.28 -43.94 9.88
N ILE A 67 29.10 -45.26 9.88
CA ILE A 67 27.86 -45.95 9.51
C ILE A 67 27.17 -46.38 10.80
N ILE A 68 25.93 -45.94 11.02
CA ILE A 68 25.23 -46.04 12.31
C ILE A 68 24.08 -47.04 12.24
N GLY A 69 24.23 -48.21 12.85
CA GLY A 69 23.18 -49.23 12.97
C GLY A 69 22.12 -48.94 14.04
N VAL A 70 22.26 -47.82 14.78
CA VAL A 70 21.35 -47.40 15.85
C VAL A 70 20.15 -46.65 15.27
N PRO A 71 18.90 -47.06 15.57
CA PRO A 71 17.71 -46.41 15.02
C PRO A 71 17.60 -44.95 15.46
N VAL A 72 17.20 -44.09 14.52
CA VAL A 72 17.00 -42.65 14.75
C VAL A 72 15.79 -42.42 15.66
N THR A 73 15.93 -41.51 16.64
CA THR A 73 14.80 -41.11 17.48
C THR A 73 13.83 -40.23 16.67
N PRO A 74 12.53 -40.55 16.62
CA PRO A 74 11.56 -39.75 15.87
C PRO A 74 11.37 -38.37 16.51
N GLY A 75 11.09 -37.36 15.69
CA GLY A 75 10.78 -36.00 16.14
C GLY A 75 11.94 -35.00 16.13
N LEU A 76 13.11 -35.40 15.63
CA LEU A 76 14.24 -34.50 15.36
C LEU A 76 14.06 -33.84 13.99
N PHE A 77 14.26 -32.52 13.89
CA PHE A 77 14.24 -31.77 12.64
C PHE A 77 15.47 -32.07 11.79
N ARG A 78 16.64 -32.20 12.43
CA ARG A 78 17.88 -32.61 11.80
C ARG A 78 18.65 -33.57 12.71
N PRO A 79 18.45 -34.90 12.57
CA PRO A 79 19.14 -35.87 13.39
C PRO A 79 20.66 -35.75 13.31
N ARG A 80 21.33 -35.72 14.46
CA ARG A 80 22.78 -35.74 14.61
C ARG A 80 23.18 -36.84 15.59
N PHE A 81 24.15 -37.66 15.20
CA PHE A 81 24.67 -38.72 16.05
C PHE A 81 25.74 -38.17 17.01
N ASP A 82 25.61 -38.44 18.30
CA ASP A 82 26.56 -38.02 19.33
C ASP A 82 27.69 -39.06 19.44
N ILE A 83 28.73 -38.88 18.64
CA ILE A 83 29.92 -39.75 18.61
C ILE A 83 30.63 -39.80 19.98
N PRO A 84 30.89 -38.66 20.67
CA PRO A 84 31.45 -38.67 22.03
C PRO A 84 30.63 -39.47 23.05
N ALA A 85 29.29 -39.36 23.00
CA ALA A 85 28.42 -40.15 23.88
C ALA A 85 28.49 -41.64 23.57
N TRP A 86 28.60 -42.01 22.30
CA TRP A 86 28.82 -43.40 21.88
C TRP A 86 30.16 -43.96 22.39
N GLU A 87 31.25 -43.21 22.23
CA GLU A 87 32.58 -43.62 22.71
C GLU A 87 32.60 -43.80 24.23
N THR A 88 31.95 -42.88 24.96
CA THR A 88 31.80 -42.99 26.42
C THR A 88 31.05 -44.27 26.81
N TYR A 89 29.94 -44.56 26.12
CA TYR A 89 29.17 -45.78 26.35
C TYR A 89 29.99 -47.05 26.05
N GLN A 90 30.82 -47.04 25.00
CA GLN A 90 31.73 -48.16 24.69
C GLN A 90 32.75 -48.40 25.81
N VAL A 91 33.32 -47.33 26.37
CA VAL A 91 34.24 -47.43 27.51
C VAL A 91 33.54 -48.00 28.75
N GLU A 92 32.32 -47.54 29.04
CA GLU A 92 31.51 -48.07 30.14
C GLU A 92 31.15 -49.55 29.94
N LEU A 93 30.81 -49.95 28.72
CA LEU A 93 30.52 -51.33 28.35
C LEU A 93 31.74 -52.22 28.58
N GLN A 94 32.91 -51.82 28.07
CA GLN A 94 34.16 -52.54 28.24
C GLN A 94 34.56 -52.63 29.72
N ALA A 95 34.35 -51.56 30.50
CA ALA A 95 34.59 -51.56 31.94
C ALA A 95 33.67 -52.57 32.66
N ALA A 96 32.38 -52.58 32.35
CA ALA A 96 31.42 -53.53 32.92
C ALA A 96 31.77 -55.00 32.58
N GLU A 97 32.16 -55.27 31.33
CA GLU A 97 32.61 -56.60 30.91
C GLU A 97 33.89 -57.03 31.63
N SER A 98 34.85 -56.11 31.78
CA SER A 98 36.09 -56.39 32.50
C SER A 98 35.84 -56.68 33.98
N ALA A 99 34.96 -55.91 34.63
CA ALA A 99 34.57 -56.12 36.03
C ALA A 99 33.85 -57.45 36.21
N TYR A 100 32.94 -57.80 35.29
CA TYR A 100 32.28 -59.09 35.27
C TYR A 100 33.27 -60.24 35.12
N ARG A 101 34.21 -60.13 34.17
CA ARG A 101 35.23 -61.17 33.95
C ARG A 101 36.09 -61.38 35.19
N VAL A 102 36.54 -60.31 35.83
CA VAL A 102 37.30 -60.39 37.09
C VAL A 102 36.47 -61.06 38.18
N ALA A 103 35.22 -60.64 38.39
CA ALA A 103 34.33 -61.26 39.38
C ALA A 103 34.05 -62.74 39.07
N TYR A 104 33.93 -63.09 37.79
CA TYR A 104 33.72 -64.47 37.35
C TYR A 104 34.96 -65.34 37.56
N ASP A 105 36.14 -64.82 37.26
CA ASP A 105 37.42 -65.50 37.48
C ASP A 105 37.68 -65.71 38.99
N GLU A 106 37.38 -64.71 39.82
CA GLU A 106 37.42 -64.82 41.30
C GLU A 106 36.44 -65.87 41.82
N TRP A 107 35.21 -65.89 41.30
CA TRP A 107 34.20 -66.89 41.64
C TRP A 107 34.63 -68.31 41.20
N GLN A 108 35.25 -68.45 40.02
CA GLN A 108 35.79 -69.73 39.54
C GLN A 108 37.00 -70.22 40.34
N ALA A 109 37.77 -69.32 40.95
CA ALA A 109 38.92 -69.66 41.78
C ALA A 109 38.53 -70.16 43.19
N GLN A 110 37.30 -69.91 43.64
CA GLN A 110 36.81 -70.38 44.94
C GLN A 110 36.57 -71.90 44.93
N PRO A 111 36.87 -72.59 46.04
CA PRO A 111 36.56 -74.01 46.20
C PRO A 111 35.05 -74.24 46.11
N GLU A 112 34.64 -75.38 45.55
CA GLU A 112 33.25 -75.67 45.20
C GLU A 112 32.28 -75.57 46.39
N ASP A 113 32.75 -75.90 47.61
CA ASP A 113 31.97 -75.82 48.85
C ASP A 113 31.69 -74.37 49.33
N GLU A 114 32.46 -73.39 48.87
CA GLU A 114 32.33 -71.97 49.21
C GLU A 114 31.77 -71.13 48.05
N ARG A 115 31.59 -71.76 46.88
CA ARG A 115 31.13 -71.13 45.66
C ARG A 115 29.64 -70.81 45.76
N GLY A 116 29.32 -69.55 46.05
CA GLY A 116 27.96 -69.02 46.03
C GLY A 116 27.38 -68.89 44.61
N GLU A 117 26.37 -68.02 44.46
CA GLU A 117 25.77 -67.73 43.14
C GLU A 117 26.79 -67.10 42.18
N PRO A 118 26.76 -67.46 40.88
CA PRO A 118 27.65 -66.86 39.89
C PRO A 118 27.35 -65.36 39.75
N PRO A 119 28.39 -64.53 39.50
CA PRO A 119 28.16 -63.11 39.24
C PRO A 119 27.25 -62.95 38.02
N ALA A 120 26.41 -61.92 38.05
CA ALA A 120 25.54 -61.55 36.95
C ALA A 120 26.15 -60.38 36.17
N TYR A 121 26.17 -60.48 34.84
CA TYR A 121 26.58 -59.39 33.98
C TYR A 121 25.44 -58.37 33.88
N VAL A 122 25.73 -57.11 34.22
CA VAL A 122 24.80 -55.99 34.09
C VAL A 122 25.37 -55.01 33.06
N PRO A 123 24.85 -54.99 31.81
CA PRO A 123 25.31 -54.04 30.82
C PRO A 123 24.87 -52.61 31.19
N PRO A 124 25.68 -51.59 30.89
CA PRO A 124 25.28 -50.20 31.04
C PRO A 124 24.06 -49.88 30.16
N LYS A 125 23.24 -48.92 30.61
CA LYS A 125 22.06 -48.48 29.86
C LYS A 125 22.51 -47.61 28.69
N MET A 126 22.13 -47.98 27.47
CA MET A 126 22.44 -47.19 26.28
C MET A 126 21.86 -45.76 26.40
N PRO A 127 22.68 -44.71 26.26
CA PRO A 127 22.21 -43.32 26.28
C PRO A 127 21.45 -42.97 24.99
N THR A 128 20.80 -41.80 24.98
CA THR A 128 20.21 -41.26 23.75
C THR A 128 21.33 -40.74 22.84
N LEU A 129 21.64 -41.49 21.79
CA LEU A 129 22.75 -41.18 20.88
C LEU A 129 22.37 -40.24 19.72
N TRP A 130 21.08 -39.97 19.54
CA TRP A 130 20.57 -39.06 18.52
C TRP A 130 20.12 -37.76 19.17
N ILE A 131 20.78 -36.67 18.78
CA ILE A 131 20.49 -35.30 19.24
C ILE A 131 20.03 -34.43 18.07
N GLU A 132 19.47 -33.27 18.40
CA GLU A 132 19.09 -32.27 17.41
C GLU A 132 20.33 -31.55 16.88
N GLY A 133 20.47 -31.52 15.56
CA GLY A 133 21.56 -30.85 14.86
C GLY A 133 21.28 -29.36 14.61
N LEU A 134 20.04 -28.90 14.79
CA LEU A 134 19.65 -27.49 14.70
C LEU A 134 19.59 -26.81 16.07
N THR A 135 19.86 -25.51 16.07
CA THR A 135 19.62 -24.67 17.24
C THR A 135 18.12 -24.43 17.45
N PRO A 136 17.68 -24.17 18.70
CA PRO A 136 16.29 -23.81 18.99
C PRO A 136 15.80 -22.60 18.17
N GLU A 137 16.68 -21.68 17.82
CA GLU A 137 16.40 -20.49 17.01
C GLU A 137 16.09 -20.86 15.56
N GLU A 138 16.90 -21.72 14.95
CA GLU A 138 16.66 -22.22 13.59
C GLU A 138 15.35 -23.02 13.52
N ILE A 139 15.05 -23.82 14.54
CA ILE A 139 13.78 -24.54 14.64
C ILE A 139 12.62 -23.55 14.73
N LYS A 140 12.71 -22.52 15.57
CA LYS A 140 11.67 -21.47 15.65
C LYS A 140 11.47 -20.73 14.33
N GLU A 141 12.52 -20.54 13.56
CA GLU A 141 12.44 -19.91 12.25
C GLU A 141 11.77 -20.80 11.22
N ILE A 142 12.14 -22.09 11.15
CA ILE A 142 11.54 -23.06 10.23
C ILE A 142 10.08 -23.36 10.59
N THR A 143 9.75 -23.34 11.89
CA THR A 143 8.39 -23.52 12.40
C THR A 143 7.59 -22.22 12.46
N ARG A 144 8.17 -21.08 12.07
CA ARG A 144 7.46 -19.81 12.07
C ARG A 144 6.27 -19.91 11.11
N PRO A 145 5.04 -19.61 11.55
CA PRO A 145 3.91 -19.58 10.64
C PRO A 145 4.21 -18.57 9.53
N GLN A 146 4.07 -19.01 8.28
CA GLN A 146 4.22 -18.08 7.16
C GLN A 146 3.19 -16.95 7.30
N PRO A 147 3.57 -15.70 7.02
CA PRO A 147 2.61 -14.60 6.99
C PRO A 147 1.52 -14.97 5.99
N LYS A 148 0.28 -15.02 6.47
CA LYS A 148 -0.87 -15.26 5.59
C LYS A 148 -1.03 -14.04 4.71
N GLU A 149 -0.85 -14.21 3.41
CA GLU A 149 -1.30 -13.20 2.45
C GLU A 149 -2.82 -13.01 2.61
N PRO A 150 -3.30 -11.75 2.54
CA PRO A 150 -4.73 -11.48 2.59
C PRO A 150 -5.43 -12.28 1.49
N THR A 151 -6.53 -12.93 1.87
CA THR A 151 -7.25 -13.79 0.92
C THR A 151 -7.90 -12.92 -0.16
N GLU A 152 -8.14 -13.45 -1.36
CA GLU A 152 -8.84 -12.73 -2.44
C GLU A 152 -10.18 -12.12 -1.97
N LEU A 153 -10.90 -12.80 -1.07
CA LEU A 153 -12.14 -12.28 -0.46
C LEU A 153 -11.91 -11.07 0.44
N GLU A 154 -10.78 -10.98 1.12
CA GLU A 154 -10.41 -9.85 1.97
C GLU A 154 -10.10 -8.63 1.11
N LEU A 155 -9.33 -8.82 0.03
CA LEU A 155 -9.04 -7.76 -0.95
C LEU A 155 -10.32 -7.28 -1.63
N LEU A 156 -11.20 -8.20 -2.02
CA LEU A 156 -12.48 -7.86 -2.63
C LEU A 156 -13.41 -7.13 -1.65
N ALA A 157 -13.40 -7.51 -0.37
CA ALA A 157 -14.17 -6.81 0.66
C ALA A 157 -13.68 -5.37 0.87
N GLU A 158 -12.36 -5.15 0.86
CA GLU A 158 -11.77 -3.82 0.91
C GLU A 158 -12.15 -2.99 -0.32
N GLU A 159 -12.06 -3.56 -1.53
CA GLU A 159 -12.46 -2.90 -2.77
C GLU A 159 -13.95 -2.53 -2.78
N VAL A 160 -14.83 -3.43 -2.32
CA VAL A 160 -16.27 -3.16 -2.22
C VAL A 160 -16.55 -2.01 -1.25
N GLU A 161 -15.84 -1.93 -0.13
CA GLU A 161 -16.02 -0.82 0.82
C GLU A 161 -15.56 0.51 0.22
N VAL A 162 -14.45 0.52 -0.53
CA VAL A 162 -13.98 1.70 -1.27
C VAL A 162 -15.02 2.15 -2.31
N ILE A 163 -15.55 1.23 -3.11
CA ILE A 163 -16.58 1.53 -4.12
C ILE A 163 -17.84 2.08 -3.46
N ARG A 164 -18.24 1.50 -2.32
CA ARG A 164 -19.41 1.95 -1.56
C ARG A 164 -19.22 3.38 -1.05
N GLN A 165 -18.06 3.69 -0.49
CA GLN A 165 -17.74 5.03 0.00
C GLN A 165 -17.76 6.04 -1.14
N GLN A 166 -17.15 5.71 -2.28
CA GLN A 166 -17.19 6.54 -3.47
C GLN A 166 -18.62 6.78 -3.98
N THR A 167 -19.49 5.77 -3.90
CA THR A 167 -20.90 5.90 -4.30
C THR A 167 -21.66 6.85 -3.37
N ILE A 168 -21.39 6.82 -2.06
CA ILE A 168 -21.99 7.73 -1.09
C ILE A 168 -21.58 9.18 -1.40
N GLU A 169 -20.28 9.42 -1.63
CA GLU A 169 -19.76 10.75 -1.96
C GLU A 169 -20.36 11.31 -3.26
N GLN A 170 -20.51 10.46 -4.28
CA GLN A 170 -21.18 10.85 -5.53
C GLN A 170 -22.63 11.24 -5.30
N GLN A 171 -23.37 10.50 -4.46
CA GLN A 171 -24.76 10.80 -4.16
C GLN A 171 -24.91 12.13 -3.41
N GLU A 172 -24.06 12.40 -2.41
CA GLU A 172 -24.05 13.67 -1.69
C GLU A 172 -23.74 14.86 -2.61
N ALA A 173 -22.77 14.69 -3.54
CA ALA A 173 -22.45 15.71 -4.53
C ALA A 173 -23.62 15.98 -5.50
N ILE A 174 -24.35 14.94 -5.89
CA ILE A 174 -25.56 15.07 -6.72
C ILE A 174 -26.66 15.81 -5.97
N GLU A 175 -26.89 15.50 -4.70
CA GLU A 175 -27.89 16.16 -3.86
C GLU A 175 -27.55 17.64 -3.64
N SER A 176 -26.29 17.95 -3.31
CA SER A 176 -25.80 19.32 -3.18
C SER A 176 -25.98 20.12 -4.48
N SER A 177 -25.55 19.53 -5.60
CA SER A 177 -25.72 20.17 -6.93
C SER A 177 -27.20 20.36 -7.27
N GLY A 178 -28.05 19.42 -6.89
CA GLY A 178 -29.50 19.51 -7.04
C GLY A 178 -30.09 20.69 -6.27
N THR A 179 -29.65 20.91 -5.02
CA THR A 179 -30.10 22.06 -4.21
C THR A 179 -29.67 23.40 -4.82
N GLU A 180 -28.41 23.51 -5.25
CA GLU A 180 -27.90 24.73 -5.90
C GLU A 180 -28.66 25.06 -7.19
N LEU A 181 -28.97 24.04 -8.00
CA LEU A 181 -29.76 24.23 -9.23
C LEU A 181 -31.18 24.73 -8.94
N VAL A 182 -31.81 24.27 -7.84
CA VAL A 182 -33.13 24.77 -7.42
C VAL A 182 -33.05 26.23 -6.98
N GLU A 183 -32.02 26.60 -6.22
CA GLU A 183 -31.81 28.00 -5.79
C GLU A 183 -31.55 28.92 -6.99
N VAL A 184 -30.66 28.53 -7.91
CA VAL A 184 -30.38 29.29 -9.14
C VAL A 184 -31.65 29.44 -9.98
N ARG A 185 -32.48 28.39 -10.08
CA ARG A 185 -33.75 28.45 -10.81
C ARG A 185 -34.74 29.40 -10.15
N ALA A 186 -34.83 29.40 -8.82
CA ALA A 186 -35.67 30.33 -8.07
C ALA A 186 -35.22 31.78 -8.28
N ALA A 187 -33.92 32.06 -8.14
CA ALA A 187 -33.34 33.38 -8.39
C ALA A 187 -33.59 33.86 -9.83
N ASN A 188 -33.47 32.97 -10.82
CA ASN A 188 -33.77 33.31 -12.21
C ASN A 188 -35.26 33.66 -12.41
N ALA A 189 -36.17 32.92 -11.78
CA ALA A 189 -37.61 33.22 -11.84
C ALA A 189 -37.93 34.59 -11.22
N GLU A 190 -37.32 34.93 -10.09
CA GLU A 190 -37.46 36.26 -9.47
C GLU A 190 -36.91 37.38 -10.36
N GLN A 191 -35.76 37.15 -11.01
CA GLN A 191 -35.18 38.09 -11.98
C GLN A 191 -36.11 38.32 -13.17
N GLN A 192 -36.70 37.26 -13.73
CA GLN A 192 -37.66 37.40 -14.84
C GLN A 192 -38.88 38.21 -14.44
N LEU A 193 -39.39 37.99 -13.23
CA LEU A 193 -40.52 38.75 -12.70
C LEU A 193 -40.15 40.23 -12.53
N THR A 194 -38.96 40.51 -11.98
CA THR A 194 -38.43 41.87 -11.83
C THR A 194 -38.29 42.57 -13.18
N ILE A 195 -37.69 41.92 -14.18
CA ILE A 195 -37.56 42.46 -15.54
C ILE A 195 -38.95 42.76 -16.14
N GLY A 196 -39.92 41.88 -15.93
CA GLY A 196 -41.31 42.09 -16.34
C GLY A 196 -41.90 43.37 -15.72
N THR A 197 -41.76 43.55 -14.40
CA THR A 197 -42.27 44.74 -13.70
C THR A 197 -41.61 46.03 -14.17
N LEU A 198 -40.27 46.04 -14.33
CA LEU A 198 -39.53 47.19 -14.85
C LEU A 198 -39.97 47.54 -16.28
N GLY A 199 -40.19 46.54 -17.13
CA GLY A 199 -40.74 46.75 -18.47
C GLY A 199 -42.11 47.43 -18.44
N THR A 200 -43.01 47.01 -17.53
CA THR A 200 -44.33 47.64 -17.40
C THR A 200 -44.25 49.08 -16.90
N GLU A 201 -43.37 49.37 -15.93
CA GLU A 201 -43.16 50.75 -15.44
C GLU A 201 -42.51 51.63 -16.51
N GLN A 202 -41.61 51.11 -17.34
CA GLN A 202 -41.03 51.84 -18.46
C GLN A 202 -42.11 52.25 -19.47
N ILE A 203 -43.00 51.31 -19.86
CA ILE A 203 -44.11 51.60 -20.77
C ILE A 203 -45.02 52.70 -20.20
N LYS A 204 -45.31 52.63 -18.90
CA LYS A 204 -46.13 53.64 -18.20
C LYS A 204 -45.47 55.03 -18.21
N LEU A 205 -44.16 55.09 -18.00
CA LEU A 205 -43.39 56.33 -18.04
C LEU A 205 -43.36 56.93 -19.46
N ASP A 206 -43.19 56.09 -20.48
CA ASP A 206 -43.23 56.51 -21.88
C ASP A 206 -44.61 57.07 -22.26
N LEU A 207 -45.70 56.42 -21.81
CA LEU A 207 -47.06 56.91 -22.01
C LEU A 207 -47.30 58.27 -21.33
N SER A 208 -46.84 58.45 -20.09
CA SER A 208 -46.94 59.73 -19.39
C SER A 208 -46.14 60.83 -20.10
N THR A 209 -44.97 60.50 -20.61
CA THR A 209 -44.13 61.43 -21.38
C THR A 209 -44.82 61.84 -22.69
N LEU A 210 -45.49 60.90 -23.37
CA LEU A 210 -46.25 61.18 -24.59
C LEU A 210 -47.43 62.12 -24.31
N ASP A 211 -48.19 61.87 -23.24
CA ASP A 211 -49.31 62.72 -22.83
C ASP A 211 -48.85 64.15 -22.52
N LEU A 212 -47.77 64.30 -21.76
CA LEU A 212 -47.17 65.62 -21.48
C LEU A 212 -46.72 66.35 -22.76
N LYS A 213 -46.13 65.63 -23.72
CA LYS A 213 -45.77 66.21 -25.03
C LYS A 213 -47.02 66.68 -25.79
N GLN A 214 -48.10 65.91 -25.76
CA GLN A 214 -49.36 66.27 -26.40
C GLN A 214 -50.00 67.50 -25.73
N GLN A 215 -50.04 67.56 -24.40
CA GLN A 215 -50.51 68.73 -23.66
C GLN A 215 -49.71 69.99 -24.00
N ASN A 216 -48.38 69.89 -24.03
CA ASN A 216 -47.51 71.02 -24.41
C ASN A 216 -47.76 71.48 -25.86
N ALA A 217 -48.03 70.57 -26.79
CA ALA A 217 -48.37 70.93 -28.17
C ALA A 217 -49.70 71.70 -28.25
N VAL A 218 -50.71 71.29 -27.49
CA VAL A 218 -52.00 72.00 -27.40
C VAL A 218 -51.82 73.39 -26.81
N LEU A 219 -51.10 73.51 -25.68
CA LEU A 219 -50.80 74.80 -25.05
C LEU A 219 -50.02 75.73 -25.99
N GLY A 220 -49.05 75.20 -26.73
CA GLY A 220 -48.32 75.94 -27.76
C GLY A 220 -49.23 76.48 -28.87
N ALA A 221 -50.18 75.66 -29.36
CA ALA A 221 -51.15 76.10 -30.35
C ALA A 221 -52.11 77.18 -29.82
N GLU A 222 -52.56 77.07 -28.57
CA GLU A 222 -53.39 78.09 -27.94
C GLU A 222 -52.65 79.41 -27.74
N LEU A 223 -51.36 79.37 -27.38
CA LEU A 223 -50.52 80.56 -27.28
C LEU A 223 -50.42 81.29 -28.62
N VAL A 224 -50.11 80.56 -29.70
CA VAL A 224 -50.06 81.15 -31.06
C VAL A 224 -51.42 81.78 -31.44
N LYS A 225 -52.54 81.10 -31.11
CA LYS A 225 -53.88 81.65 -31.37
C LYS A 225 -54.13 82.95 -30.59
N LYS A 226 -53.69 83.03 -29.33
CA LYS A 226 -53.78 84.25 -28.52
C LYS A 226 -52.90 85.37 -29.08
N ASP A 227 -51.68 85.06 -29.50
CA ASP A 227 -50.78 86.04 -30.12
C ASP A 227 -51.40 86.65 -31.39
N ILE A 228 -52.02 85.83 -32.23
CA ILE A 228 -52.76 86.31 -33.42
C ILE A 228 -53.91 87.24 -33.02
N ALA A 229 -54.70 86.88 -32.00
CA ALA A 229 -55.80 87.72 -31.52
C ALA A 229 -55.31 89.05 -30.92
N ILE A 230 -54.19 89.03 -30.20
CA ILE A 230 -53.55 90.25 -29.68
C ILE A 230 -53.12 91.16 -30.83
N LEU A 231 -52.48 90.61 -31.87
CA LEU A 231 -52.09 91.37 -33.06
C LEU A 231 -53.29 92.00 -33.78
N ASP A 232 -54.39 91.26 -33.91
CA ASP A 232 -55.63 91.80 -34.51
C ASP A 232 -56.21 92.95 -33.67
N LEU A 233 -56.29 92.78 -32.35
CA LEU A 233 -56.74 93.85 -31.44
C LEU A 233 -55.82 95.08 -31.49
N GLN A 234 -54.50 94.88 -31.57
CA GLN A 234 -53.56 95.99 -31.73
C GLN A 234 -53.81 96.74 -33.05
N SER A 235 -54.02 96.03 -34.15
CA SER A 235 -54.38 96.61 -35.46
C SER A 235 -55.70 97.41 -35.39
N GLN A 236 -56.74 96.85 -34.77
CA GLN A 236 -58.02 97.53 -34.57
C GLN A 236 -57.87 98.80 -33.73
N ASN A 237 -57.14 98.73 -32.61
CA ASN A 237 -56.87 99.89 -31.75
C ASN A 237 -56.10 100.98 -32.50
N GLN A 238 -55.14 100.60 -33.35
CA GLN A 238 -54.42 101.55 -34.20
C GLN A 238 -55.36 102.25 -35.20
N ALA A 239 -56.25 101.50 -35.87
CA ALA A 239 -57.23 102.05 -36.80
C ALA A 239 -58.23 102.99 -36.10
N LEU A 240 -58.72 102.60 -34.91
CA LEU A 240 -59.57 103.45 -34.06
C LEU A 240 -58.85 104.72 -33.63
N GLY A 241 -57.58 104.63 -33.22
CA GLY A 241 -56.76 105.78 -32.88
C GLY A 241 -56.59 106.76 -34.06
N GLN A 242 -56.38 106.24 -35.27
CA GLN A 242 -56.34 107.06 -36.48
C GLN A 242 -57.68 107.74 -36.79
N MET A 243 -58.80 107.03 -36.64
CA MET A 243 -60.15 107.61 -36.80
C MET A 243 -60.41 108.71 -35.76
N LEU A 244 -60.02 108.49 -34.50
CA LEU A 244 -60.17 109.48 -33.43
C LEU A 244 -59.37 110.75 -33.75
N ALA A 245 -58.10 110.61 -34.14
CA ALA A 245 -57.26 111.73 -34.54
C ALA A 245 -57.85 112.49 -35.76
N ALA A 246 -58.42 111.79 -36.74
CA ALA A 246 -59.08 112.42 -37.88
C ALA A 246 -60.37 113.17 -37.48
N LEU A 247 -61.14 112.65 -36.51
CA LEU A 247 -62.31 113.33 -35.96
C LEU A 247 -61.92 114.56 -35.16
N GLU A 248 -60.87 114.49 -34.32
CA GLU A 248 -60.29 115.63 -33.60
C GLU A 248 -59.84 116.73 -34.57
N LEU A 249 -59.17 116.37 -35.66
CA LEU A 249 -58.76 117.31 -36.70
C LEU A 249 -59.97 117.99 -37.37
N LYS A 250 -61.04 117.23 -37.64
CA LYS A 250 -62.31 117.79 -38.18
C LYS A 250 -63.00 118.73 -37.18
N LEU A 251 -63.00 118.38 -35.89
CA LEU A 251 -63.55 119.24 -34.83
C LEU A 251 -62.75 120.54 -34.70
N LEU A 252 -61.41 120.48 -34.78
CA LEU A 252 -60.55 121.67 -34.82
C LEU A 252 -60.81 122.53 -36.07
N ALA A 253 -61.01 121.91 -37.23
CA ALA A 253 -61.35 122.60 -38.47
C ALA A 253 -62.74 123.27 -38.43
N ASN A 254 -63.71 122.66 -37.76
CA ASN A 254 -65.06 123.25 -37.59
C ASN A 254 -65.13 124.25 -36.42
N GLY A 255 -64.28 124.11 -35.39
CA GLY A 255 -64.17 125.03 -34.26
C GLY A 255 -63.40 126.32 -34.56
N THR A 256 -62.72 126.39 -35.72
CA THR A 256 -62.04 127.60 -36.22
C THR A 256 -62.93 128.49 -37.09
N GLY A 257 -64.24 128.18 -37.20
CA GLY A 257 -65.26 129.05 -37.79
C GLY A 257 -65.72 130.20 -36.89
N GLY A 258 -64.87 130.68 -35.98
CA GLY A 258 -65.06 131.96 -35.31
C GLY A 258 -64.74 133.07 -36.30
N GLU A 259 -65.79 133.77 -36.73
CA GLU A 259 -65.74 134.98 -37.57
C GLU A 259 -64.59 135.93 -37.15
N PRO A 260 -63.70 136.34 -38.06
CA PRO A 260 -63.04 137.63 -37.91
C PRO A 260 -64.03 138.71 -38.30
N ASN A 261 -64.38 139.48 -37.28
CA ASN A 261 -65.23 140.65 -37.28
C ASN A 261 -64.67 141.77 -38.19
N VAL A 262 -65.57 142.36 -39.00
CA VAL A 262 -65.63 143.73 -39.54
C VAL A 262 -64.73 144.19 -40.72
N GLN A 263 -65.45 144.81 -41.68
CA GLN A 263 -65.08 145.84 -42.68
C GLN A 263 -64.60 145.39 -44.06
#